data_AF-X1DS20-F1
#
_entry.id   AF-X1DS20-F1
#
_cell.length_a   1.000
_cell.length_b   1.000
_cell.length_c   1.000
_cell.angle_alpha   90.00
_cell.angle_beta   90.00
_cell.angle_gamma   90.00
#
_symmetry.space_group_name_H-M   'P 1'
#
loop_
_entity.id
_entity.type
_entity.pdbx_description
1 polymer ?
#
loop_
_entity_poly.entity_id
_entity_poly.type
_entity_poly.pdbx_seq_one_letter_code
_entity_poly.pdbx_strand_id
1 'polypeptide(L)'
;MGLKEDNSLLTSSHFDFQTPEYTYFKEIRKTKWESTRGIGHSFGYNKFEPESQYLTLEELVYMFVDIVSKNGNLLLNVGPMAGGTIPEIQKNLLLKFGKWLEVNGDAIYETRPWIRAESKTLDDMEIRYTQKE
;
A
#
# COMPACT_ATOMS: atom_id res chain seq x y z
N MET A 1 -8.49 3.55 46.45
CA MET A 1 -7.05 3.44 46.13
C MET A 1 -6.94 2.99 44.68
N GLY A 2 -6.99 3.95 43.75
CA GLY A 2 -6.97 3.66 42.32
C GLY A 2 -5.53 3.46 41.88
N LEU A 3 -5.21 2.28 41.35
CA LEU A 3 -3.95 2.03 40.67
C LEU A 3 -3.93 2.92 39.42
N LYS A 4 -3.04 3.90 39.38
CA LYS A 4 -2.68 4.56 38.13
C LYS A 4 -1.82 3.57 37.36
N GLU A 5 -2.32 3.07 36.24
CA GLU A 5 -1.49 2.33 35.29
C GLU A 5 -0.40 3.28 34.78
N ASP A 6 0.82 3.04 35.25
CA ASP A 6 2.01 3.71 34.75
C ASP A 6 2.37 3.12 33.37
N ASN A 7 1.82 3.73 32.32
CA ASN A 7 2.13 3.39 30.93
C ASN A 7 3.52 3.93 30.48
N SER A 8 4.40 4.37 31.39
CA SER A 8 5.75 4.86 31.05
C SER A 8 6.67 3.78 30.47
N LEU A 9 6.34 2.49 30.62
CA LEU A 9 7.08 1.38 30.00
C LEU A 9 6.68 1.09 28.54
N LEU A 10 5.61 1.73 28.04
CA LEU A 10 5.17 1.64 26.64
C LEU A 10 5.63 2.85 25.80
N THR A 11 6.35 3.81 26.39
CA THR A 11 6.84 4.97 25.64
C THR A 11 8.15 4.63 24.94
N SER A 12 8.00 4.35 23.64
CA SER A 12 9.03 4.26 22.59
C SER A 12 9.72 2.89 22.42
N SER A 13 8.97 1.85 22.04
CA SER A 13 9.57 0.75 21.28
C SER A 13 10.12 1.31 19.96
N HIS A 14 11.44 1.29 19.81
CA HIS A 14 12.11 1.65 18.55
C HIS A 14 11.62 0.76 17.41
N PHE A 15 11.40 1.35 16.23
CA PHE A 15 11.04 0.65 15.00
C PHE A 15 11.65 1.37 13.80
N ASP A 16 11.95 0.64 12.73
CA ASP A 16 12.44 1.22 11.48
C ASP A 16 11.29 1.81 10.64
N PHE A 17 10.12 1.15 10.64
CA PHE A 17 8.92 1.61 9.95
C PHE A 17 7.62 1.11 10.60
N GLN A 18 6.52 1.82 10.36
CA GLN A 18 5.17 1.46 10.84
C GLN A 18 4.41 0.61 9.81
N THR A 19 3.51 -0.27 10.25
CA THR A 19 2.82 -1.22 9.34
C THR A 19 1.29 -1.16 9.44
N PRO A 20 0.63 -0.17 8.84
CA PRO A 20 -0.84 -0.17 8.77
C PRO A 20 -1.35 -1.31 7.87
N GLU A 21 -2.38 -2.02 8.32
CA GLU A 21 -3.00 -3.14 7.60
C GLU A 21 -4.37 -2.72 7.00
N TYR A 22 -4.61 -3.03 5.72
CA TYR A 22 -5.80 -2.61 4.94
C TYR A 22 -6.10 -1.10 4.94
N THR A 23 -5.14 -0.30 5.37
CA THR A 23 -5.27 1.15 5.47
C THR A 23 -3.92 1.82 5.21
N TYR A 24 -3.96 3.13 5.02
CA TYR A 24 -2.80 3.96 4.76
C TYR A 24 -3.01 5.35 5.37
N PHE A 25 -1.91 6.03 5.64
CA PHE A 25 -1.97 7.37 6.22
C PHE A 25 -2.48 8.38 5.18
N LYS A 26 -3.32 9.32 5.63
CA LYS A 26 -3.89 10.36 4.76
C LYS A 26 -2.90 11.47 4.42
N GLU A 27 -1.91 11.69 5.28
CA GLU A 27 -0.94 12.77 5.20
C GLU A 27 0.49 12.22 5.04
N ILE A 28 1.40 13.06 4.52
CA ILE A 28 2.84 12.72 4.45
C ILE A 28 3.36 12.36 5.85
N ARG A 29 4.05 11.22 5.95
CA ARG A 29 4.74 10.80 7.17
C ARG A 29 6.23 11.08 7.11
N LYS A 30 6.77 11.66 8.18
CA LYS A 30 8.23 11.89 8.31
C LYS A 30 9.00 10.56 8.42
N THR A 31 8.46 9.61 9.19
CA THR A 31 9.03 8.26 9.35
C THR A 31 8.51 7.33 8.26
N LYS A 32 9.30 6.31 7.91
CA LYS A 32 8.88 5.27 6.96
C LYS A 32 7.73 4.43 7.49
N TRP A 33 6.95 3.90 6.57
CA TRP A 33 5.84 3.00 6.83
C TRP A 33 5.56 2.12 5.61
N GLU A 34 4.89 0.99 5.83
CA GLU A 34 4.54 0.03 4.79
C GLU A 34 3.10 -0.45 4.99
N SER A 35 2.21 -0.12 4.05
CA SER A 35 0.85 -0.66 4.06
C SER A 35 0.88 -2.11 3.60
N THR A 36 0.16 -2.98 4.29
CA THR A 36 -0.01 -4.38 3.87
C THR A 36 -1.48 -4.72 3.67
N ARG A 37 -1.77 -5.49 2.63
CA ARG A 37 -3.09 -6.06 2.33
C ARG A 37 -3.01 -7.21 1.35
N GLY A 38 -4.06 -8.03 1.29
CA GLY A 38 -4.29 -8.95 0.17
C GLY A 38 -4.68 -8.23 -1.12
N ILE A 39 -4.53 -8.93 -2.25
CA ILE A 39 -5.17 -8.51 -3.51
C ILE A 39 -6.70 -8.54 -3.37
N GLY A 40 -7.22 -9.51 -2.61
CA GLY A 40 -8.61 -9.54 -2.15
C GLY A 40 -8.76 -9.00 -0.72
N HIS A 41 -9.69 -9.58 0.03
CA HIS A 41 -9.96 -9.36 1.44
C HIS A 41 -9.33 -10.41 2.36
N SER A 42 -8.70 -11.45 1.79
CA SER A 42 -7.94 -12.47 2.53
C SER A 42 -6.46 -12.42 2.18
N PHE A 43 -5.62 -12.78 3.15
CA PHE A 43 -4.19 -13.03 2.92
C PHE A 43 -3.94 -14.44 2.35
N GLY A 44 -4.56 -15.47 2.96
CA GLY A 44 -4.51 -16.83 2.44
C GLY A 44 -5.47 -17.02 1.26
N TYR A 45 -5.22 -18.04 0.43
CA TYR A 45 -6.14 -18.38 -0.66
C TYR A 45 -7.55 -18.69 -0.13
N ASN A 46 -8.53 -17.92 -0.59
CA ASN A 46 -9.94 -18.15 -0.32
C ASN A 46 -10.65 -18.58 -1.61
N LYS A 47 -11.00 -19.86 -1.71
CA LYS A 47 -11.69 -20.42 -2.89
C LYS A 47 -13.10 -19.87 -3.10
N PHE A 48 -13.70 -19.25 -2.09
CA PHE A 48 -15.05 -18.69 -2.14
C PHE A 48 -15.06 -17.17 -2.32
N GLU A 49 -13.89 -16.55 -2.49
CA GLU A 49 -13.80 -15.13 -2.76
C GLU A 49 -14.19 -14.84 -4.22
N PRO A 50 -15.26 -14.08 -4.46
CA PRO A 50 -15.68 -13.75 -5.82
C PRO A 50 -14.68 -12.77 -6.47
N GLU A 51 -14.58 -12.81 -7.80
CA GLU A 51 -13.65 -11.93 -8.55
C GLU A 51 -13.88 -10.44 -8.26
N SER A 52 -15.11 -10.03 -7.95
CA SER A 52 -15.45 -8.64 -7.60
C SER A 52 -14.85 -8.14 -6.29
N GLN A 53 -14.27 -9.02 -5.46
CA GLN A 53 -13.55 -8.65 -4.24
C GLN A 53 -12.04 -8.50 -4.45
N TYR A 54 -11.52 -8.87 -5.64
CA TYR A 54 -10.14 -8.63 -6.00
C TYR A 54 -9.97 -7.20 -6.50
N LEU A 55 -8.85 -6.57 -6.14
CA LEU A 55 -8.47 -5.28 -6.71
C LEU A 55 -8.43 -5.33 -8.24
N THR A 56 -8.94 -4.28 -8.85
CA THR A 56 -8.66 -3.94 -10.24
C THR A 56 -7.24 -3.36 -10.37
N LEU A 57 -6.75 -3.25 -11.61
CA LEU A 57 -5.44 -2.63 -11.85
C LEU A 57 -5.46 -1.16 -11.44
N GLU A 58 -6.54 -0.46 -11.76
CA GLU A 58 -6.76 0.94 -11.49
C GLU A 58 -6.76 1.21 -9.99
N GLU A 59 -7.52 0.44 -9.20
CA GLU A 59 -7.53 0.56 -7.74
C GLU A 59 -6.15 0.29 -7.12
N LEU A 60 -5.44 -0.73 -7.61
CA LEU A 60 -4.09 -1.06 -7.13
C LEU A 60 -3.11 0.09 -7.44
N VAL A 61 -3.11 0.60 -8.66
CA VAL A 61 -2.23 1.71 -9.08
C VAL A 61 -2.54 2.96 -8.27
N TYR A 62 -3.81 3.36 -8.15
CA TYR A 62 -4.21 4.57 -7.43
C TYR A 62 -3.86 4.51 -5.95
N MET A 63 -4.14 3.38 -5.30
CA MET A 63 -3.72 3.15 -3.92
C MET A 63 -2.20 3.20 -3.79
N PHE A 64 -1.47 2.55 -4.71
CA PHE A 64 0.00 2.50 -4.65
C PHE A 64 0.65 3.87 -4.81
N VAL A 65 0.21 4.69 -5.77
CA VAL A 65 0.75 6.04 -5.96
C VAL A 65 0.41 6.98 -4.79
N ASP A 66 -0.75 6.80 -4.15
CA ASP A 66 -1.11 7.52 -2.92
C ASP A 66 -0.19 7.16 -1.75
N ILE A 67 0.09 5.87 -1.58
CA ILE A 67 1.00 5.37 -0.54
C ILE A 67 2.41 5.94 -0.75
N VAL A 68 2.95 5.85 -1.97
CA VAL A 68 4.32 6.29 -2.28
C VAL A 68 4.47 7.80 -2.11
N SER A 69 3.49 8.60 -2.56
CA SER A 69 3.52 10.06 -2.40
C SER A 69 3.50 10.51 -0.93
N LYS A 70 3.07 9.63 -0.02
CA LYS A 70 2.98 9.87 1.44
C LYS A 70 4.10 9.19 2.24
N ASN A 71 5.20 8.84 1.56
CA ASN A 71 6.42 8.22 2.09
C ASN A 71 6.29 6.73 2.45
N GLY A 72 5.23 6.08 1.98
CA GLY A 72 4.94 4.69 2.27
C GLY A 72 5.47 3.72 1.24
N ASN A 73 5.58 2.46 1.65
CA ASN A 73 5.71 1.31 0.79
C ASN A 73 4.39 0.52 0.75
N LEU A 74 4.21 -0.31 -0.27
CA LEU A 74 3.11 -1.27 -0.33
C LEU A 74 3.68 -2.69 -0.32
N LEU A 75 3.27 -3.48 0.66
CA LEU A 75 3.45 -4.92 0.71
C LEU A 75 2.17 -5.60 0.25
N LEU A 76 2.10 -5.93 -1.05
CA LEU A 76 0.94 -6.58 -1.64
C LEU A 76 1.05 -8.11 -1.49
N ASN A 77 0.15 -8.70 -0.71
CA ASN A 77 0.14 -10.14 -0.46
C ASN A 77 -0.52 -10.94 -1.58
N VAL A 78 0.07 -12.10 -1.87
CA VAL A 78 -0.46 -13.14 -2.77
C VAL A 78 -0.84 -14.36 -1.94
N GLY A 79 -1.97 -14.98 -2.23
CA GLY A 79 -2.41 -16.22 -1.59
C GLY A 79 -2.32 -17.41 -2.55
N PRO A 80 -1.22 -18.18 -2.55
CA PRO A 80 -1.11 -19.41 -3.34
C PRO A 80 -2.16 -20.46 -2.94
N MET A 81 -2.61 -21.23 -3.92
CA MET A 81 -3.49 -22.38 -3.72
C MET A 81 -2.75 -23.50 -2.97
N ALA A 82 -3.49 -24.49 -2.47
CA ALA A 82 -2.92 -25.62 -1.72
C ALA A 82 -1.82 -26.39 -2.49
N GLY A 83 -1.86 -26.38 -3.83
CA GLY A 83 -0.82 -26.96 -4.69
C GLY A 83 0.41 -26.06 -4.90
N GLY A 84 0.50 -24.91 -4.23
CA GLY A 84 1.59 -23.94 -4.35
C GLY A 84 1.50 -22.99 -5.56
N THR A 85 0.48 -23.14 -6.41
CA THR A 85 0.27 -22.28 -7.58
C THR A 85 -0.47 -20.99 -7.23
N ILE A 86 -0.08 -19.87 -7.82
CA ILE A 86 -0.78 -18.59 -7.66
C ILE A 86 -2.08 -18.62 -8.49
N PRO A 87 -3.24 -18.23 -7.94
CA PRO A 87 -4.47 -18.10 -8.71
C PRO A 87 -4.32 -17.18 -9.91
N GLU A 88 -4.89 -17.57 -11.05
CA GLU A 88 -4.70 -16.87 -12.33
C GLU A 88 -5.16 -15.41 -12.30
N ILE A 89 -6.21 -15.10 -11.53
CA ILE A 89 -6.68 -13.72 -11.32
C ILE A 89 -5.62 -12.84 -10.63
N GLN A 90 -4.98 -13.34 -9.57
CA GLN A 90 -3.91 -12.63 -8.85
C GLN A 90 -2.69 -12.47 -9.74
N LYS A 91 -2.27 -13.54 -10.43
CA LYS A 91 -1.15 -13.52 -11.37
C LYS A 91 -1.36 -12.50 -12.48
N ASN A 92 -2.54 -12.47 -13.09
CA ASN A 92 -2.85 -11.55 -14.17
C ASN A 92 -2.83 -10.09 -13.72
N LEU A 93 -3.34 -9.79 -12.52
CA LEU A 93 -3.24 -8.45 -11.95
C LEU A 93 -1.77 -8.06 -11.74
N LEU A 94 -0.96 -8.93 -11.14
CA LEU A 94 0.47 -8.67 -10.90
C LEU A 94 1.25 -8.43 -12.20
N LEU A 95 0.99 -9.21 -13.24
CA LEU A 95 1.63 -9.02 -14.56
C LEU A 95 1.23 -7.68 -15.20
N LYS A 96 -0.05 -7.29 -15.09
CA LYS A 96 -0.51 -5.97 -15.57
C LYS A 96 0.12 -4.84 -14.77
N PHE A 97 0.21 -4.98 -13.45
CA PHE A 97 0.85 -4.00 -12.58
C PHE A 97 2.35 -3.88 -12.86
N GLY A 98 3.04 -5.01 -13.10
CA GLY A 98 4.43 -5.04 -13.54
C GLY A 98 4.64 -4.27 -14.85
N LYS A 99 3.79 -4.49 -15.87
CA LYS A 99 3.84 -3.73 -17.13
C LYS A 99 3.63 -2.23 -16.92
N TRP A 100 2.76 -1.84 -15.98
CA TRP A 100 2.58 -0.43 -15.64
C TRP A 100 3.85 0.16 -14.99
N LEU A 101 4.51 -0.61 -14.11
CA LEU A 101 5.78 -0.23 -13.48
C LEU A 101 6.95 -0.18 -14.47
N GLU A 102 6.97 -1.02 -15.50
CA GLU A 102 7.99 -0.93 -16.56
C GLU A 102 7.99 0.43 -17.26
N VAL A 103 6.80 1.04 -17.40
CA VAL A 103 6.64 2.37 -18.03
C VAL A 103 6.79 3.51 -17.02
N ASN A 104 6.23 3.37 -15.82
CA ASN A 104 6.07 4.46 -14.85
C ASN A 104 6.98 4.36 -13.62
N GLY A 105 7.81 3.31 -13.54
CA GLY A 105 8.60 2.98 -12.36
C GLY A 105 9.60 4.06 -11.97
N ASP A 106 10.07 4.87 -12.91
CA ASP A 106 10.96 6.00 -12.62
C ASP A 106 10.30 7.05 -11.69
N ALA A 107 8.98 7.23 -11.77
CA ALA A 107 8.22 8.11 -10.88
C ALA A 107 7.88 7.45 -9.52
N ILE A 108 8.31 6.22 -9.29
CA ILE A 108 8.00 5.43 -8.09
C ILE A 108 9.28 5.08 -7.34
N TYR A 109 10.17 4.33 -7.98
CA TYR A 109 11.35 3.77 -7.34
C TYR A 109 12.31 4.87 -6.91
N GLU A 110 12.83 4.72 -5.69
CA GLU A 110 13.79 5.65 -5.06
C GLU A 110 13.29 7.08 -4.85
N THR A 111 12.02 7.36 -5.19
CA THR A 111 11.44 8.68 -4.99
C THR A 111 11.22 9.01 -3.51
N ARG A 112 10.99 10.29 -3.24
CA ARG A 112 10.54 10.83 -1.96
C ARG A 112 9.26 11.65 -2.17
N PRO A 113 8.45 11.84 -1.12
CA PRO A 113 7.38 12.83 -1.17
C PRO A 113 7.93 14.18 -1.61
N TRP A 114 7.20 14.85 -2.49
CA TRP A 114 7.41 16.28 -2.70
C TRP A 114 6.88 17.07 -1.49
N ILE A 115 7.01 18.40 -1.52
CA ILE A 115 6.51 19.33 -0.48
C ILE A 115 4.99 19.11 -0.23
N ARG A 116 4.26 18.62 -1.23
CA ARG A 116 2.85 18.24 -1.15
C ARG A 116 2.64 16.89 -1.84
N ALA A 117 1.85 16.00 -1.24
CA ALA A 117 1.59 14.67 -1.77
C ALA A 117 0.50 14.62 -2.85
N GLU A 118 -0.47 15.52 -2.80
CA GLU A 118 -1.68 15.44 -3.62
C GLU A 118 -2.25 16.80 -4.03
N SER A 119 -3.00 16.82 -5.12
CA SER A 119 -3.84 17.95 -5.54
C SER A 119 -4.99 17.43 -6.41
N LYS A 120 -5.82 18.35 -6.91
CA LYS A 120 -6.87 18.06 -7.89
C LYS A 120 -6.79 19.02 -9.06
N THR A 121 -7.16 18.55 -10.24
CA THR A 121 -7.43 19.39 -11.40
C THR A 121 -8.74 20.17 -11.22
N LEU A 122 -9.07 21.05 -12.17
CA LEU A 122 -10.34 21.79 -12.17
C LEU A 122 -11.57 20.90 -12.35
N ASP A 123 -11.40 19.72 -12.94
CA ASP A 123 -12.42 18.68 -13.14
C ASP A 123 -12.32 17.55 -12.11
N ASP A 124 -11.77 17.84 -10.92
CA ASP A 124 -11.69 16.95 -9.76
C ASP A 124 -10.85 15.67 -9.95
N MET A 125 -10.00 15.59 -10.99
CA MET A 125 -9.06 14.49 -11.15
C MET A 125 -7.98 14.55 -10.08
N GLU A 126 -7.81 13.45 -9.36
CA GLU A 126 -6.80 13.31 -8.33
C GLU A 126 -5.38 13.22 -8.91
N ILE A 127 -4.47 14.03 -8.37
CA ILE A 127 -3.04 14.03 -8.72
C ILE A 127 -2.22 13.65 -7.49
N ARG A 128 -1.14 12.91 -7.69
CA ARG A 128 -0.13 12.61 -6.67
C ARG A 128 1.25 13.06 -7.13
N TYR A 129 2.10 13.43 -6.17
CA TYR A 129 3.44 13.93 -6.44
C TYR A 129 4.51 13.13 -5.72
N THR A 130 5.56 12.79 -6.46
CA THR A 130 6.81 12.21 -5.97
C THR A 130 7.97 13.01 -6.59
N GLN A 131 9.15 12.94 -5.99
CA GLN A 131 10.36 13.58 -6.52
C GLN A 131 11.55 12.64 -6.43
N LYS A 132 12.52 12.83 -7.33
CA LYS A 132 13.90 12.33 -7.18
C LYS A 132 14.81 13.52 -6.88
N GLU A 133 15.80 13.29 -6.03
CA GLU A 133 16.92 14.22 -5.84
C GLU A 133 17.96 14.00 -6.94
#